data_AF-A0A953DR39-F1
#
_entry.id   AF-A0A953DR39-F1
#
_cell.length_a   1.000
_cell.length_b   1.000
_cell.length_c   1.000
_cell.angle_alpha   90.00
_cell.angle_beta   90.00
_cell.angle_gamma   90.00
#
_symmetry.space_group_name_H-M   'P 1'
#
loop_
_entity.id
_entity.type
_entity.pdbx_description
1 polymer ?
#
loop_
_entity_poly.entity_id
_entity_poly.type
_entity_poly.pdbx_seq_one_letter_code
_entity_poly.pdbx_strand_id
1 'polypeptide(L)'
;PARAPPPGWTLLAQAGGASQAPAQASPPAFNQPKNEPEAAEQTEAYYSTEEKVTAAFNRFTAPELKKIQSTADRKQFLTRMSLYLGPHPAAENHFAQIRKVRIAGDHWLHDLAATRLEQVDAAMKAKQHPMPVTGVTFGLRGLWKGPVASKGKMVHAVGFALDYRAVTNPHITDPRIVDLQSIYVRDAMRIDVGAMRERHRIISAMGRGEAKPEEIRNFDARFHSEYVAAVGGSEAMKSALPSALVSTLQEQRARYEEILAQERHLAALSRHRKLSEAERQELEEKRAALVQEKKTLRMVTGLALLPVIWRVVVARQEFLQANPGVENLPEPEEIARNAASTQKAAQARSRDANRAQRAFEKANRTLTSASKALERATKAKEDAARALANAGNERLAARSRRRLDQAEAARVRAQQKLQAAEEAVASAQAALTEAQQALELAQREAEEWKEKSALIPKAKWAGRLKHLLVSLAMDLDFVLRGKRDVQDPSIAQLLEKGYFNPDVPGGKQKGYDETFMLEMAHRGFTQGAEWEPGSIDSMHFQLVESVETLQQPEEVDKNKGKKP
;
A
#
# COMPACT_ATOMS: atom_id res chain seq x y z
N PRO A 1 -45.26 17.51 24.20
CA PRO A 1 -44.79 18.54 25.16
C PRO A 1 -43.27 18.70 25.07
N ALA A 2 -42.83 19.62 24.19
CA ALA A 2 -41.43 19.94 23.96
C ALA A 2 -40.85 20.71 25.15
N ARG A 3 -39.73 20.24 25.71
CA ARG A 3 -38.95 20.96 26.73
C ARG A 3 -37.93 21.87 26.04
N ALA A 4 -37.99 23.16 26.37
CA ALA A 4 -37.06 24.19 25.93
C ALA A 4 -35.66 23.99 26.52
N PRO A 5 -34.60 24.46 25.84
CA PRO A 5 -33.23 24.49 26.38
C PRO A 5 -33.03 25.64 27.38
N PRO A 6 -32.08 25.52 28.33
CA PRO A 6 -31.79 26.55 29.33
C PRO A 6 -30.99 27.74 28.73
N PRO A 7 -31.16 28.97 29.25
CA PRO A 7 -30.44 30.15 28.77
C PRO A 7 -29.16 30.42 29.57
N GLY A 8 -28.17 31.06 28.92
CA GLY A 8 -27.27 31.99 29.61
C GLY A 8 -25.77 31.73 29.44
N TRP A 9 -25.18 32.25 28.36
CA TRP A 9 -23.81 32.76 28.34
C TRP A 9 -23.78 34.04 27.48
N THR A 10 -24.09 35.17 28.11
CA THR A 10 -23.93 36.51 27.50
C THR A 10 -22.58 37.06 27.95
N LEU A 11 -21.61 37.13 27.04
CA LEU A 11 -20.30 37.72 27.27
C LEU A 11 -20.41 39.25 27.22
N LEU A 12 -20.20 39.90 28.36
CA LEU A 12 -20.01 41.35 28.49
C LEU A 12 -18.67 41.74 27.85
N ALA A 13 -18.72 42.56 26.79
CA ALA A 13 -17.57 43.30 26.30
C ALA A 13 -17.51 44.66 27.02
N GLN A 14 -16.55 44.83 27.94
CA GLN A 14 -16.15 46.14 28.45
C GLN A 14 -14.92 46.62 27.69
N ALA A 15 -15.02 47.82 27.10
CA ALA A 15 -13.94 48.54 26.47
C ALA A 15 -13.05 49.18 27.54
N GLY A 16 -11.79 48.74 27.62
CA GLY A 16 -10.72 49.40 28.37
C GLY A 16 -9.65 49.88 27.40
N GLY A 17 -9.42 51.20 27.35
CA GLY A 17 -8.36 51.82 26.56
C GLY A 17 -6.99 51.47 27.12
N ALA A 18 -6.12 50.93 26.25
CA ALA A 18 -4.71 50.69 26.54
C ALA A 18 -3.84 51.42 25.52
N SER A 19 -2.85 52.13 26.05
CA SER A 19 -1.79 52.87 25.36
C SER A 19 -1.15 52.06 24.21
N GLN A 20 -1.08 52.65 23.02
CA GLN A 20 -0.44 52.04 21.85
C GLN A 20 1.08 51.98 22.04
N ALA A 21 1.59 50.78 22.36
CA ALA A 21 2.98 50.44 22.10
C ALA A 21 3.24 50.43 20.57
N PRO A 22 4.44 50.79 20.11
CA PRO A 22 4.77 50.80 18.68
C PRO A 22 4.49 49.42 18.08
N ALA A 23 3.74 49.39 16.99
CA ALA A 23 3.40 48.18 16.27
C ALA A 23 4.68 47.45 15.87
N GLN A 24 5.00 46.35 16.58
CA GLN A 24 5.99 45.40 16.11
C GLN A 24 5.52 44.91 14.74
N ALA A 25 6.37 45.09 13.73
CA ALA A 25 6.09 44.59 12.39
C ALA A 25 5.68 43.12 12.48
N SER A 26 4.48 42.79 12.00
CA SER A 26 4.00 41.42 11.96
C SER A 26 5.06 40.56 11.27
N PRO A 27 5.52 39.47 11.88
CA PRO A 27 6.47 38.58 11.23
C PRO A 27 5.91 38.13 9.88
N PRO A 28 6.77 37.94 8.85
CA PRO A 28 6.32 37.51 7.54
C PRO A 28 5.49 36.24 7.66
N ALA A 29 4.37 36.18 6.94
CA ALA A 29 3.56 34.97 6.87
C ALA A 29 4.37 33.87 6.19
N PHE A 30 4.91 32.94 6.98
CA PHE A 30 5.64 31.81 6.45
C PHE A 30 4.66 30.84 5.78
N ASN A 31 4.92 30.52 4.52
CA ASN A 31 4.20 29.46 3.82
C ASN A 31 4.55 28.11 4.44
N GLN A 32 3.64 27.16 4.25
CA GLN A 32 3.89 25.76 4.60
C GLN A 32 5.16 25.23 3.92
N PRO A 33 6.17 24.75 4.68
CA PRO A 33 7.34 24.14 4.06
C PRO A 33 6.99 22.78 3.46
N LYS A 34 7.52 22.50 2.26
CA LYS A 34 7.22 21.26 1.51
C LYS A 34 8.28 20.17 1.70
N ASN A 35 9.49 20.57 2.06
CA ASN A 35 10.67 19.72 2.21
C ASN A 35 11.60 20.27 3.31
N GLU A 36 12.53 19.43 3.76
CA GLU A 36 13.43 19.73 4.87
C GLU A 36 14.34 20.95 4.63
N PRO A 37 14.94 21.17 3.44
CA PRO A 37 15.68 22.39 3.16
C PRO A 37 14.86 23.67 3.35
N GLU A 38 13.64 23.71 2.81
CA GLU A 38 12.74 24.87 2.97
C GLU A 38 12.36 25.07 4.44
N ALA A 39 12.02 23.99 5.16
CA ALA A 39 11.74 24.08 6.59
C ALA A 39 12.95 24.58 7.39
N ALA A 40 14.17 24.17 7.04
CA ALA A 40 15.39 24.60 7.72
C ALA A 40 15.65 26.09 7.49
N GLU A 41 15.53 26.57 6.26
CA GLU A 41 15.63 28.00 5.93
C GLU A 41 14.60 28.83 6.72
N GLN A 42 13.34 28.40 6.72
CA GLN A 42 12.29 29.06 7.50
C GLN A 42 12.56 29.03 9.01
N THR A 43 13.17 27.96 9.53
CA THR A 43 13.54 27.84 10.95
C THR A 43 14.65 28.80 11.33
N GLU A 44 15.68 28.94 10.50
CA GLU A 44 16.76 29.91 10.75
C GLU A 44 16.25 31.36 10.69
N ALA A 45 15.34 31.65 9.75
CA ALA A 45 14.72 32.97 9.64
C ALA A 45 13.79 33.28 10.85
N TYR A 46 12.95 32.34 11.26
CA TYR A 46 11.99 32.55 12.35
C TYR A 46 12.68 32.60 13.72
N TYR A 47 13.57 31.63 13.98
CA TYR A 47 14.34 31.47 15.21
C TYR A 47 15.78 31.97 15.05
N SER A 48 15.90 33.25 14.68
CA SER A 48 17.17 33.92 14.43
C SER A 48 18.08 34.02 15.67
N THR A 49 17.56 33.77 16.89
CA THR A 49 18.35 33.83 18.14
C THR A 49 18.00 32.66 19.07
N GLU A 50 18.91 32.34 19.99
CA GLU A 50 18.73 31.27 20.99
C GLU A 50 17.59 31.59 21.97
N GLU A 51 17.37 32.87 22.30
CA GLU A 51 16.30 33.30 23.20
C GLU A 51 14.93 32.96 22.61
N LYS A 52 14.74 33.11 21.29
CA LYS A 52 13.48 32.73 20.62
C LYS A 52 13.24 31.23 20.68
N VAL A 53 14.27 30.42 20.39
CA VAL A 53 14.17 28.94 20.48
C VAL A 53 13.84 28.53 21.92
N THR A 54 14.53 29.14 22.89
CA THR A 54 14.30 28.87 24.32
C THR A 54 12.91 29.30 24.76
N ALA A 55 12.42 30.46 24.31
CA ALA A 55 11.07 30.92 24.58
C ALA A 55 10.01 29.94 24.06
N ALA A 56 10.17 29.41 22.85
CA ALA A 56 9.29 28.37 22.31
C ALA A 56 9.29 27.11 23.20
N PHE A 57 10.48 26.59 23.53
CA PHE A 57 10.61 25.38 24.35
C PHE A 57 10.16 25.54 25.82
N ASN A 58 10.17 26.76 26.34
CA ASN A 58 9.64 27.06 27.67
C ASN A 58 8.11 26.90 27.73
N ARG A 59 7.40 27.06 26.61
CA ARG A 59 5.95 26.83 26.51
C ARG A 59 5.59 25.34 26.57
N PHE A 60 6.51 24.46 26.20
CA PHE A 60 6.25 23.02 26.16
C PHE A 60 6.34 22.42 27.57
N THR A 61 5.29 21.72 27.99
CA THR A 61 5.22 21.15 29.35
C THR A 61 5.58 19.66 29.39
N ALA A 62 5.50 18.96 28.26
CA ALA A 62 5.74 17.51 28.21
C ALA A 62 7.19 17.13 28.54
N PRO A 63 7.44 16.17 29.46
CA PRO A 63 8.79 15.76 29.86
C PRO A 63 9.68 15.30 28.71
N GLU A 64 9.10 14.62 27.71
CA GLU A 64 9.82 14.12 26.54
C GLU A 64 10.50 15.25 25.75
N LEU A 65 9.87 16.43 25.65
CA LEU A 65 10.41 17.59 24.93
C LEU A 65 11.57 18.25 25.68
N LYS A 66 11.61 18.12 27.01
CA LYS A 66 12.71 18.63 27.85
C LYS A 66 14.01 17.84 27.67
N LYS A 67 13.96 16.67 27.03
CA LYS A 67 15.15 15.88 26.66
C LYS A 67 15.95 16.52 25.51
N ILE A 68 15.36 17.47 24.78
CA ILE A 68 16.03 18.19 23.69
C ILE A 68 16.72 19.44 24.27
N GLN A 69 18.02 19.31 24.54
CA GLN A 69 18.77 20.30 25.32
C GLN A 69 19.47 21.34 24.45
N SER A 70 20.15 20.93 23.38
CA SER A 70 20.97 21.84 22.57
C SER A 70 20.11 22.73 21.67
N THR A 71 20.54 23.97 21.45
CA THR A 71 19.86 24.91 20.53
C THR A 71 19.76 24.35 19.11
N ALA A 72 20.80 23.66 18.64
CA ALA A 72 20.80 22.99 17.34
C ALA A 72 19.73 21.88 17.25
N ASP A 73 19.64 21.02 18.27
CA ASP A 73 18.63 19.95 18.30
C ASP A 73 17.20 20.51 18.42
N ARG A 74 17.02 21.60 19.16
CA ARG A 74 15.72 22.31 19.28
C ARG A 74 15.29 22.91 17.95
N LYS A 75 16.21 23.55 17.23
CA LYS A 75 15.95 24.03 15.86
C LYS A 75 15.62 22.87 14.93
N GLN A 76 16.40 21.79 14.95
CA GLN A 76 16.12 20.60 14.14
C GLN A 76 14.73 20.00 14.44
N PHE A 77 14.32 19.96 15.71
CA PHE A 77 12.97 19.57 16.10
C PHE A 77 11.91 20.49 15.46
N LEU A 78 12.06 21.81 15.58
CA LEU A 78 11.10 22.78 15.03
C LEU A 78 11.04 22.71 13.50
N THR A 79 12.20 22.61 12.82
CA THR A 79 12.32 22.31 11.39
C THR A 79 11.52 21.05 11.03
N ARG A 80 11.72 19.97 11.78
CA ARG A 80 11.07 18.69 11.47
C ARG A 80 9.56 18.75 11.70
N MET A 81 9.11 19.39 12.78
CA MET A 81 7.69 19.45 13.13
C MET A 81 6.90 20.37 12.19
N SER A 82 7.53 21.43 11.67
CA SER A 82 6.85 22.35 10.77
C SER A 82 6.44 21.71 9.43
N LEU A 83 7.17 20.67 9.01
CA LEU A 83 6.82 19.85 7.84
C LEU A 83 5.46 19.14 7.98
N TYR A 84 5.04 18.80 9.20
CA TYR A 84 3.81 18.04 9.43
C TYR A 84 2.66 18.90 9.98
N LEU A 85 2.98 19.86 10.83
CA LEU A 85 2.01 20.69 11.57
C LEU A 85 1.86 22.09 10.98
N GLY A 86 2.75 22.46 10.07
CA GLY A 86 2.77 23.74 9.40
C GLY A 86 3.72 24.77 9.98
N PRO A 87 3.57 26.05 9.63
CA PRO A 87 4.53 27.09 10.02
C PRO A 87 4.80 27.08 11.53
N HIS A 88 5.98 27.55 11.94
CA HIS A 88 6.46 27.49 13.32
C HIS A 88 5.45 27.88 14.42
N PRO A 89 4.64 28.95 14.28
CA PRO A 89 3.58 29.23 15.25
C PRO A 89 2.58 28.08 15.45
N ALA A 90 2.22 27.36 14.39
CA ALA A 90 1.32 26.21 14.45
C ALA A 90 1.99 25.03 15.17
N ALA A 91 3.24 24.73 14.84
CA ALA A 91 4.02 23.70 15.53
C ALA A 91 4.18 24.03 17.03
N GLU A 92 4.54 25.26 17.38
CA GLU A 92 4.64 25.69 18.78
C GLU A 92 3.31 25.54 19.53
N ASN A 93 2.22 26.04 18.94
CA ASN A 93 0.90 26.00 19.56
C ASN A 93 0.45 24.54 19.79
N HIS A 94 0.71 23.66 18.82
CA HIS A 94 0.44 22.23 18.95
C HIS A 94 1.20 21.62 20.15
N PHE A 95 2.52 21.84 20.25
CA PHE A 95 3.32 21.25 21.34
C PHE A 95 3.07 21.89 22.71
N ALA A 96 2.64 23.16 22.76
CA ALA A 96 2.15 23.80 23.98
C ALA A 96 0.83 23.19 24.48
N GLN A 97 0.04 22.58 23.58
CA GLN A 97 -1.21 21.89 23.91
C GLN A 97 -1.00 20.42 24.30
N ILE A 98 0.23 19.88 24.27
CA ILE A 98 0.47 18.56 24.85
C ILE A 98 0.42 18.66 26.37
N ARG A 99 -0.49 17.90 26.97
CA ARG A 99 -0.75 17.91 28.41
C ARG A 99 -0.85 16.50 28.96
N LYS A 100 -0.70 16.40 30.28
CA LYS A 100 -1.03 15.18 31.00
C LYS A 100 -2.53 14.91 30.94
N VAL A 101 -2.90 13.67 30.62
CA VAL A 101 -4.30 13.20 30.58
C VAL A 101 -4.77 12.96 32.01
N ARG A 102 -6.02 13.33 32.32
CA ARG A 102 -6.64 13.21 33.66
C ARG A 102 -7.27 11.83 33.87
N ILE A 103 -6.51 10.78 33.59
CA ILE A 103 -6.87 9.39 33.87
C ILE A 103 -5.73 8.71 34.64
N ALA A 104 -5.93 7.50 35.14
CA ALA A 104 -4.89 6.79 35.88
C ALA A 104 -3.66 6.50 35.00
N GLY A 105 -2.48 6.95 35.45
CA GLY A 105 -1.20 6.75 34.75
C GLY A 105 -0.44 8.05 34.50
N ASP A 106 0.64 7.95 33.73
CA ASP A 106 1.42 9.12 33.27
C ASP A 106 1.34 9.23 31.75
N HIS A 107 0.16 9.63 31.27
CA HIS A 107 -0.12 9.74 29.84
C HIS A 107 -0.03 11.19 29.41
N TRP A 108 0.66 11.44 28.30
CA TRP A 108 0.75 12.75 27.69
C TRP A 108 0.22 12.66 26.27
N LEU A 109 -0.67 13.56 25.90
CA LEU A 109 -1.30 13.62 24.59
C LEU A 109 -1.57 15.09 24.23
N HIS A 110 -1.77 15.36 22.95
CA HIS A 110 -2.32 16.64 22.52
C HIS A 110 -3.70 16.87 23.16
N ASP A 111 -4.03 18.12 23.53
CA ASP A 111 -5.23 18.48 24.29
C ASP A 111 -6.53 17.84 23.75
N LEU A 112 -6.73 17.87 22.44
CA LEU A 112 -7.87 17.23 21.79
C LEU A 112 -7.91 15.71 22.05
N ALA A 113 -6.82 14.98 21.79
CA ALA A 113 -6.75 13.54 22.04
C ALA A 113 -6.85 13.20 23.54
N ALA A 114 -6.27 14.02 24.41
CA ALA A 114 -6.41 13.89 25.86
C ALA A 114 -7.88 14.02 26.29
N THR A 115 -8.59 15.02 25.74
CA THR A 115 -10.01 15.26 26.03
C THR A 115 -10.89 14.10 25.53
N ARG A 116 -10.62 13.57 24.33
CA ARG A 116 -11.32 12.38 23.81
C ARG A 116 -11.07 11.15 24.67
N LEU A 117 -9.85 10.96 25.17
CA LEU A 117 -9.52 9.82 26.02
C LEU A 117 -10.15 9.93 27.43
N GLU A 118 -10.21 11.13 28.00
CA GLU A 118 -10.92 11.41 29.26
C GLU A 118 -12.42 11.14 29.13
N GLN A 119 -12.97 11.44 27.96
CA GLN A 119 -14.34 11.11 27.59
C GLN A 119 -14.60 9.60 27.49
N VAL A 120 -13.64 8.82 26.96
CA VAL A 120 -13.69 7.35 26.99
C VAL A 120 -13.68 6.87 28.44
N ASP A 121 -12.74 7.32 29.27
CA ASP A 121 -12.68 6.92 30.70
C ASP A 121 -13.99 7.22 31.46
N ALA A 122 -14.62 8.38 31.21
CA ALA A 122 -15.91 8.72 31.79
C ALA A 122 -17.03 7.75 31.33
N ALA A 123 -17.07 7.39 30.04
CA ALA A 123 -18.04 6.45 29.50
C ALA A 123 -17.83 5.03 30.06
N MET A 124 -16.58 4.59 30.16
CA MET A 124 -16.21 3.30 30.76
C MET A 124 -16.65 3.22 32.23
N LYS A 125 -16.38 4.27 33.02
CA LYS A 125 -16.85 4.38 34.42
C LYS A 125 -18.38 4.34 34.54
N ALA A 126 -19.10 5.03 33.64
CA ALA A 126 -20.56 5.00 33.61
C ALA A 126 -21.12 3.60 33.35
N LYS A 127 -20.41 2.79 32.55
CA LYS A 127 -20.70 1.36 32.31
C LYS A 127 -20.20 0.43 33.42
N GLN A 128 -19.60 0.97 34.49
CA GLN A 128 -18.92 0.19 35.53
C GLN A 128 -17.83 -0.74 34.97
N HIS A 129 -17.20 -0.32 33.86
CA HIS A 129 -16.19 -1.09 33.15
C HIS A 129 -14.79 -0.50 33.40
N PRO A 130 -13.76 -1.33 33.69
CA PRO A 130 -12.41 -0.81 33.91
C PRO A 130 -11.82 -0.23 32.61
N MET A 131 -11.09 0.87 32.74
CA MET A 131 -10.27 1.42 31.66
C MET A 131 -8.91 0.68 31.62
N PRO A 132 -8.45 0.19 30.45
CA PRO A 132 -7.13 -0.43 30.35
C PRO A 132 -6.03 0.59 30.62
N VAL A 133 -4.91 0.09 31.15
CA VAL A 133 -3.72 0.90 31.41
C VAL A 133 -2.75 0.75 30.24
N THR A 134 -2.23 1.87 29.75
CA THR A 134 -1.11 1.90 28.78
C THR A 134 0.10 2.59 29.41
N GLY A 135 1.30 2.37 28.89
CA GLY A 135 2.47 3.21 29.18
C GLY A 135 3.00 3.93 27.94
N VAL A 136 2.35 3.76 26.79
CA VAL A 136 2.88 4.13 25.47
C VAL A 136 1.93 5.15 24.84
N THR A 137 2.25 6.42 24.98
CA THR A 137 1.43 7.54 24.49
C THR A 137 2.27 8.50 23.63
N PHE A 138 2.29 9.79 23.94
CA PHE A 138 3.23 10.73 23.33
C PHE A 138 4.67 10.31 23.59
N GLY A 139 5.44 10.21 22.51
CA GLY A 139 6.86 9.93 22.56
C GLY A 139 7.48 10.30 21.23
N LEU A 140 8.59 11.03 21.26
CA LEU A 140 9.20 11.53 20.02
C LEU A 140 9.79 10.41 19.15
N ARG A 141 10.09 9.24 19.75
CA ARG A 141 10.59 8.03 19.07
C ARG A 141 11.83 8.29 18.18
N GLY A 142 12.61 9.32 18.50
CA GLY A 142 13.75 9.78 17.70
C GLY A 142 13.37 10.43 16.36
N LEU A 143 12.08 10.62 16.05
CA LEU A 143 11.58 11.11 14.76
C LEU A 143 11.76 12.62 14.54
N TRP A 144 12.31 13.32 15.53
CA TRP A 144 12.72 14.72 15.39
C TRP A 144 14.09 14.88 14.70
N LYS A 145 14.82 13.78 14.50
CA LYS A 145 16.12 13.71 13.81
C LYS A 145 16.18 12.52 12.85
N GLY A 146 17.20 12.49 11.99
CA GLY A 146 17.36 11.45 10.98
C GLY A 146 16.41 11.63 9.79
N PRO A 147 16.19 10.58 8.97
CA PRO A 147 15.39 10.68 7.74
C PRO A 147 13.92 11.09 7.99
N VAL A 148 13.36 11.86 7.05
CA VAL A 148 11.95 12.28 7.06
C VAL A 148 11.03 11.05 7.09
N ALA A 149 10.09 11.00 8.02
CA ALA A 149 9.14 9.91 8.17
C ALA A 149 7.82 10.18 7.44
N SER A 150 7.03 9.14 7.17
CA SER A 150 5.65 9.35 6.72
C SER A 150 4.80 9.92 7.86
N LYS A 151 3.73 10.66 7.54
CA LYS A 151 2.85 11.25 8.57
C LYS A 151 2.25 10.21 9.50
N GLY A 152 1.96 9.01 8.99
CA GLY A 152 1.47 7.88 9.79
C GLY A 152 2.46 7.41 10.87
N LYS A 153 3.77 7.59 10.66
CA LYS A 153 4.78 7.29 11.70
C LYS A 153 4.89 8.39 12.76
N MET A 154 4.45 9.60 12.43
CA MET A 154 4.57 10.77 13.32
C MET A 154 3.49 10.84 14.39
N VAL A 155 2.41 10.06 14.28
CA VAL A 155 1.21 10.18 15.13
C VAL A 155 1.50 10.11 16.64
N HIS A 156 2.45 9.27 17.08
CA HIS A 156 2.93 9.29 18.48
C HIS A 156 3.78 10.51 18.80
N ALA A 157 4.67 10.91 17.88
CA ALA A 157 5.57 12.04 18.05
C ALA A 157 4.86 13.40 18.03
N VAL A 158 3.59 13.43 17.61
CA VAL A 158 2.72 14.62 17.72
C VAL A 158 1.63 14.46 18.78
N GLY A 159 1.58 13.33 19.50
CA GLY A 159 0.66 13.16 20.64
C GLY A 159 -0.79 12.85 20.26
N PHE A 160 -1.03 12.27 19.08
CA PHE A 160 -2.35 11.84 18.61
C PHE A 160 -2.60 10.33 18.71
N ALA A 161 -1.62 9.57 19.19
CA ALA A 161 -1.69 8.13 19.26
C ALA A 161 -1.18 7.54 20.57
N LEU A 162 -1.59 6.31 20.81
CA LEU A 162 -1.36 5.55 22.03
C LEU A 162 -1.47 4.05 21.74
N ASP A 163 -0.64 3.25 22.41
CA ASP A 163 -0.60 1.80 22.21
C ASP A 163 -1.01 1.10 23.50
N TYR A 164 -2.03 0.26 23.46
CA TYR A 164 -2.42 -0.61 24.57
C TYR A 164 -1.86 -2.01 24.39
N ARG A 165 -1.44 -2.64 25.48
CA ARG A 165 -1.07 -4.07 25.45
C ARG A 165 0.04 -4.39 24.42
N ALA A 166 0.97 -3.46 24.20
CA ALA A 166 1.97 -3.56 23.12
C ALA A 166 2.81 -4.85 23.11
N VAL A 167 3.06 -5.43 24.29
CA VAL A 167 3.84 -6.68 24.43
C VAL A 167 3.00 -7.93 24.14
N THR A 168 1.67 -7.84 24.24
CA THR A 168 0.75 -8.98 24.08
C THR A 168 -0.04 -8.92 22.77
N ASN A 169 -0.09 -7.77 22.11
CA ASN A 169 -0.75 -7.55 20.83
C ASN A 169 0.29 -7.11 19.79
N PRO A 170 0.88 -8.07 19.06
CA PRO A 170 1.99 -7.79 18.17
C PRO A 170 1.57 -7.00 16.92
N HIS A 171 2.47 -6.15 16.44
CA HIS A 171 2.39 -5.57 15.11
C HIS A 171 2.93 -6.58 14.08
N ILE A 172 2.08 -7.00 13.16
CA ILE A 172 2.38 -8.01 12.15
C ILE A 172 2.54 -7.36 10.77
N THR A 173 3.76 -7.37 10.26
CA THR A 173 4.16 -6.86 8.94
C THR A 173 4.79 -7.92 8.04
N ASP A 174 5.34 -9.00 8.60
CA ASP A 174 5.91 -10.10 7.84
C ASP A 174 4.80 -10.84 7.07
N PRO A 175 4.86 -10.87 5.72
CA PRO A 175 3.84 -11.54 4.91
C PRO A 175 3.73 -13.03 5.25
N ARG A 176 4.81 -13.70 5.69
CA ARG A 176 4.76 -15.12 6.06
C ARG A 176 3.85 -15.37 7.26
N ILE A 177 3.88 -14.47 8.24
CA ILE A 177 2.97 -14.55 9.41
C ILE A 177 1.53 -14.31 8.95
N VAL A 178 1.33 -13.33 8.08
CA VAL A 178 0.01 -13.02 7.52
C VAL A 178 -0.55 -14.23 6.77
N ASP A 179 0.28 -14.86 5.94
CA ASP A 179 -0.08 -16.03 5.16
C ASP A 179 -0.45 -17.20 6.10
N LEU A 180 0.32 -17.43 7.16
CA LEU A 180 0.02 -18.44 8.17
C LEU A 180 -1.31 -18.18 8.87
N GLN A 181 -1.55 -16.96 9.32
CA GLN A 181 -2.81 -16.57 9.95
C GLN A 181 -4.00 -16.84 9.03
N SER A 182 -3.92 -16.47 7.74
CA SER A 182 -5.03 -16.68 6.80
C SER A 182 -5.38 -18.16 6.59
N ILE A 183 -4.46 -19.09 6.84
CA ILE A 183 -4.75 -20.53 6.82
C ILE A 183 -5.61 -20.96 8.02
N TYR A 184 -5.39 -20.38 9.19
CA TYR A 184 -6.12 -20.72 10.42
C TYR A 184 -7.43 -19.95 10.55
N VAL A 185 -7.45 -18.70 10.09
CA VAL A 185 -8.50 -17.76 10.48
C VAL A 185 -9.21 -17.11 9.28
N ARG A 186 -8.75 -17.39 8.04
CA ARG A 186 -9.23 -16.83 6.76
C ARG A 186 -9.30 -15.30 6.79
N ASP A 187 -10.46 -14.74 7.12
CA ASP A 187 -10.77 -13.31 7.10
C ASP A 187 -10.66 -12.63 8.47
N ALA A 188 -10.60 -13.43 9.55
CA ALA A 188 -10.61 -12.97 10.93
C ALA A 188 -9.25 -12.43 11.43
N MET A 189 -8.37 -12.02 10.54
CA MET A 189 -7.02 -11.57 10.89
C MET A 189 -6.99 -10.16 11.46
N ARG A 190 -8.03 -9.38 11.16
CA ARG A 190 -8.14 -7.96 11.44
C ARG A 190 -9.58 -7.62 11.79
N ILE A 191 -9.77 -6.43 12.33
CA ILE A 191 -11.11 -5.87 12.48
C ILE A 191 -11.41 -5.04 11.22
N ASP A 192 -12.07 -5.61 10.20
CA ASP A 192 -12.37 -4.87 8.97
C ASP A 192 -13.77 -4.26 9.02
N VAL A 193 -13.88 -3.03 9.51
CA VAL A 193 -15.13 -2.24 9.50
C VAL A 193 -15.35 -1.40 8.24
N GLY A 194 -14.54 -1.60 7.19
CA GLY A 194 -14.73 -0.98 5.88
C GLY A 194 -13.50 -0.25 5.35
N ALA A 195 -13.63 0.26 4.12
CA ALA A 195 -12.56 0.98 3.43
C ALA A 195 -12.09 2.18 4.26
N MET A 196 -10.76 2.36 4.34
CA MET A 196 -10.12 3.33 5.24
C MET A 196 -10.75 4.73 5.20
N ARG A 197 -11.01 5.29 4.01
CA ARG A 197 -11.59 6.64 3.86
C ARG A 197 -12.99 6.74 4.46
N GLU A 198 -13.85 5.77 4.19
CA GLU A 198 -15.23 5.79 4.67
C GLU A 198 -15.28 5.51 6.17
N ARG A 199 -14.47 4.56 6.64
CA ARG A 199 -14.29 4.28 8.06
C ARG A 199 -13.83 5.52 8.84
N HIS A 200 -12.79 6.20 8.35
CA HIS A 200 -12.30 7.41 8.98
C HIS A 200 -13.37 8.50 9.02
N ARG A 201 -14.14 8.69 7.95
CA ARG A 201 -15.26 9.63 7.92
C ARG A 201 -16.27 9.32 9.03
N ILE A 202 -16.67 8.06 9.18
CA ILE A 202 -17.64 7.63 10.20
C ILE A 202 -17.06 7.83 11.60
N ILE A 203 -15.86 7.31 11.90
CA ILE A 203 -15.21 7.45 13.21
C ILE A 203 -15.02 8.93 13.59
N SER A 204 -14.58 9.76 12.65
CA SER A 204 -14.43 11.20 12.83
C SER A 204 -15.78 11.88 13.14
N ALA A 205 -16.85 11.51 12.43
CA ALA A 205 -18.20 11.99 12.71
C ALA A 205 -18.74 11.49 14.07
N MET A 206 -18.46 10.26 14.47
CA MET A 206 -18.83 9.74 15.79
C MET A 206 -18.14 10.55 16.90
N GLY A 207 -16.83 10.77 16.77
CA GLY A 207 -16.06 11.59 17.71
C GLY A 207 -16.63 13.00 17.88
N ARG A 208 -17.14 13.62 16.81
CA ARG A 208 -17.78 14.94 16.87
C ARG A 208 -19.26 14.93 17.26
N GLY A 209 -19.88 13.76 17.40
CA GLY A 209 -21.32 13.63 17.64
C GLY A 209 -22.18 13.99 16.42
N GLU A 210 -21.60 13.92 15.22
CA GLU A 210 -22.23 14.24 13.93
C GLU A 210 -22.68 13.00 13.15
N ALA A 211 -22.22 11.80 13.55
CA ALA A 211 -22.60 10.56 12.87
C ALA A 211 -24.09 10.27 13.02
N LYS A 212 -24.72 9.77 11.94
CA LYS A 212 -26.12 9.39 11.97
C LYS A 212 -26.31 8.12 12.83
N PRO A 213 -27.44 7.96 13.53
CA PRO A 213 -27.70 6.75 14.33
C PRO A 213 -27.61 5.44 13.55
N GLU A 214 -27.96 5.45 12.26
CA GLU A 214 -27.81 4.28 11.38
C GLU A 214 -26.34 3.94 11.11
N GLU A 215 -25.50 4.95 10.85
CA GLU A 215 -24.06 4.77 10.61
C GLU A 215 -23.38 4.16 11.84
N ILE A 216 -23.72 4.65 13.04
CA ILE A 216 -23.21 4.12 14.32
C ILE A 216 -23.63 2.66 14.48
N ARG A 217 -24.91 2.33 14.30
CA ARG A 217 -25.38 0.94 14.43
C ARG A 217 -24.72 -0.01 13.43
N ASN A 218 -24.57 0.42 12.18
CA ASN A 218 -23.92 -0.39 11.15
C ASN A 218 -22.43 -0.59 11.45
N PHE A 219 -21.75 0.46 11.93
CA PHE A 219 -20.37 0.37 12.39
C PHE A 219 -20.24 -0.60 13.56
N ASP A 220 -21.03 -0.44 14.63
CA ASP A 220 -20.97 -1.27 15.83
C ASP A 220 -21.25 -2.74 15.53
N ALA A 221 -22.28 -3.04 14.71
CA ALA A 221 -22.60 -4.41 14.32
C ALA A 221 -21.47 -5.07 13.53
N ARG A 222 -20.84 -4.32 12.62
CA ARG A 222 -19.69 -4.82 11.87
C ARG A 222 -18.46 -4.98 12.75
N PHE A 223 -18.18 -4.01 13.62
CA PHE A 223 -17.08 -4.07 14.58
C PHE A 223 -17.21 -5.30 15.47
N HIS A 224 -18.40 -5.57 16.01
CA HIS A 224 -18.67 -6.75 16.83
C HIS A 224 -18.38 -8.06 16.09
N SER A 225 -18.91 -8.22 14.88
CA SER A 225 -18.69 -9.42 14.06
C SER A 225 -17.19 -9.65 13.82
N GLU A 226 -16.48 -8.60 13.45
CA GLU A 226 -15.05 -8.65 13.15
C GLU A 226 -14.18 -8.85 14.41
N TYR A 227 -14.58 -8.26 15.53
CA TYR A 227 -13.95 -8.48 16.84
C TYR A 227 -14.08 -9.95 17.27
N VAL A 228 -15.29 -10.51 17.24
CA VAL A 228 -15.54 -11.93 17.58
C VAL A 228 -14.73 -12.84 16.67
N ALA A 229 -14.68 -12.53 15.38
CA ALA A 229 -13.85 -13.26 14.43
C ALA A 229 -12.37 -13.19 14.86
N ALA A 230 -11.82 -12.00 15.10
CA ALA A 230 -10.43 -11.81 15.50
C ALA A 230 -10.05 -12.53 16.81
N VAL A 231 -10.95 -12.52 17.80
CA VAL A 231 -10.76 -13.29 19.05
C VAL A 231 -10.73 -14.78 18.74
N GLY A 232 -11.74 -15.29 18.03
CA GLY A 232 -11.83 -16.70 17.67
C GLY A 232 -10.63 -17.18 16.86
N GLY A 233 -10.13 -16.34 15.95
CA GLY A 233 -8.94 -16.64 15.17
C GLY A 233 -7.66 -16.68 16.00
N SER A 234 -7.51 -15.77 16.95
CA SER A 234 -6.38 -15.78 17.89
C SER A 234 -6.40 -17.02 18.79
N GLU A 235 -7.59 -17.44 19.28
CA GLU A 235 -7.76 -18.69 20.02
C GLU A 235 -7.47 -19.93 19.17
N ALA A 236 -7.88 -19.93 17.89
CA ALA A 236 -7.59 -21.01 16.95
C ALA A 236 -6.08 -21.15 16.70
N MET A 237 -5.34 -20.04 16.62
CA MET A 237 -3.89 -20.05 16.52
C MET A 237 -3.25 -20.66 17.78
N LYS A 238 -3.70 -20.25 18.98
CA LYS A 238 -3.19 -20.81 20.25
C LYS A 238 -3.48 -22.31 20.39
N SER A 239 -4.59 -22.75 19.83
CA SER A 239 -5.02 -24.15 19.84
C SER A 239 -4.43 -24.98 18.70
N ALA A 240 -3.60 -24.38 17.83
CA ALA A 240 -3.02 -25.09 16.69
C ALA A 240 -2.00 -26.17 17.10
N LEU A 241 -1.44 -26.07 18.30
CA LEU A 241 -0.56 -27.08 18.89
C LEU A 241 -1.03 -27.51 20.29
N PRO A 242 -0.83 -28.77 20.67
CA PRO A 242 -0.89 -29.20 22.06
C PRO A 242 0.05 -28.39 22.95
N SER A 243 -0.37 -28.08 24.18
CA SER A 243 0.42 -27.30 25.14
C SER A 243 1.82 -27.85 25.38
N ALA A 244 1.98 -29.18 25.38
CA ALA A 244 3.29 -29.83 25.51
C ALA A 244 4.27 -29.43 24.39
N LEU A 245 3.79 -29.31 23.14
CA LEU A 245 4.63 -28.89 22.01
C LEU A 245 4.91 -27.38 22.08
N VAL A 246 3.98 -26.58 22.57
CA VAL A 246 4.24 -25.15 22.85
C VAL A 246 5.34 -24.99 23.89
N SER A 247 5.32 -25.78 24.97
CA SER A 247 6.41 -25.80 25.96
C SER A 247 7.74 -26.23 25.36
N THR A 248 7.77 -27.25 24.49
CA THR A 248 8.99 -27.62 23.76
C THR A 248 9.53 -26.45 22.93
N LEU A 249 8.66 -25.68 22.25
CA LEU A 249 9.08 -24.50 21.48
C LEU A 249 9.63 -23.38 22.38
N GLN A 250 9.08 -23.19 23.58
CA GLN A 250 9.61 -22.24 24.56
C GLN A 250 11.02 -22.63 25.02
N GLU A 251 11.25 -23.91 25.31
CA GLU A 251 12.58 -24.44 25.65
C GLU A 251 13.56 -24.26 24.49
N GLN A 252 13.13 -24.60 23.27
CA GLN A 252 13.95 -24.41 22.06
C GLN A 252 14.28 -22.93 21.82
N ARG A 253 13.34 -22.01 22.08
CA ARG A 253 13.57 -20.56 22.00
C ARG A 253 14.64 -20.11 22.98
N ALA A 254 14.55 -20.53 24.25
CA ALA A 254 15.56 -20.22 25.24
C ALA A 254 16.95 -20.73 24.81
N ARG A 255 17.01 -21.98 24.34
CA ARG A 255 18.26 -22.57 23.85
C ARG A 255 18.84 -21.85 22.64
N TYR A 256 17.98 -21.40 21.72
CA TYR A 256 18.41 -20.64 20.55
C TYR A 256 19.06 -19.31 20.93
N GLU A 257 18.50 -18.59 21.90
CA GLU A 257 19.08 -17.34 22.40
C GLU A 257 20.45 -17.56 23.07
N GLU A 258 20.64 -18.67 23.78
CA GLU A 258 21.95 -19.07 24.31
C GLU A 258 22.98 -19.29 23.19
N ILE A 259 22.61 -20.03 22.14
CA ILE A 259 23.47 -20.24 20.97
C ILE A 259 23.85 -18.89 20.34
N LEU A 260 22.88 -17.98 20.14
CA LEU A 260 23.15 -16.65 19.57
C LEU A 260 24.04 -15.78 20.47
N ALA A 261 23.95 -15.93 21.79
CA ALA A 261 24.84 -15.26 22.72
C ALA A 261 26.28 -15.82 22.60
N GLN A 262 26.43 -17.14 22.50
CA GLN A 262 27.71 -17.80 22.30
C GLN A 262 28.35 -17.41 20.96
N GLU A 263 27.60 -17.35 19.86
CA GLU A 263 28.11 -16.89 18.57
C GLU A 263 28.61 -15.45 18.62
N ARG A 264 27.87 -14.54 19.27
CA ARG A 264 28.30 -13.16 19.49
C ARG A 264 29.59 -13.09 20.28
N HIS A 265 29.72 -13.92 21.31
CA HIS A 265 30.93 -14.02 22.11
C HIS A 265 32.13 -14.54 21.27
N LEU A 266 31.97 -15.62 20.53
CA LEU A 266 33.01 -16.18 19.65
C LEU A 266 33.39 -15.21 18.51
N ALA A 267 32.42 -14.46 17.98
CA ALA A 267 32.68 -13.43 16.98
C ALA A 267 33.51 -12.28 17.57
N ALA A 268 33.20 -11.84 18.79
CA ALA A 268 34.00 -10.84 19.51
C ALA A 268 35.43 -11.33 19.76
N LEU A 269 35.59 -12.59 20.21
CA LEU A 269 36.89 -13.21 20.44
C LEU A 269 37.75 -13.25 19.16
N SER A 270 37.14 -13.63 18.03
CA SER A 270 37.85 -13.71 16.74
C SER A 270 38.36 -12.38 16.19
N ARG A 271 37.88 -11.24 16.71
CA ARG A 271 38.35 -9.91 16.30
C ARG A 271 39.62 -9.47 17.01
N HIS A 272 40.09 -10.21 18.02
CA HIS A 272 41.36 -9.90 18.68
C HIS A 272 42.55 -10.22 17.76
N ARG A 273 43.41 -9.21 17.54
CA ARG A 273 44.56 -9.26 16.60
C ARG A 273 45.68 -10.26 16.97
N LYS A 274 45.64 -10.90 18.15
CA LYS A 274 46.73 -11.72 18.70
C LYS A 274 46.30 -13.13 19.13
N LEU A 275 45.38 -13.76 18.40
CA LEU A 275 45.06 -15.17 18.65
C LEU A 275 46.18 -16.07 18.12
N SER A 276 46.69 -16.93 18.99
CA SER A 276 47.55 -18.07 18.65
C SER A 276 46.81 -19.08 17.76
N GLU A 277 47.56 -19.98 17.11
CA GLU A 277 46.99 -21.01 16.25
C GLU A 277 46.07 -21.98 17.02
N ALA A 278 46.47 -22.37 18.24
CA ALA A 278 45.65 -23.20 19.13
C ALA A 278 44.32 -22.52 19.49
N GLU A 279 44.32 -21.22 19.83
CA GLU A 279 43.10 -20.48 20.14
C GLU A 279 42.19 -20.34 18.91
N ARG A 280 42.75 -20.22 17.70
CA ARG A 280 41.96 -20.21 16.46
C ARG A 280 41.29 -21.56 16.22
N GLN A 281 42.02 -22.65 16.39
CA GLN A 281 41.48 -23.99 16.25
C GLN A 281 40.36 -24.26 17.27
N GLU A 282 40.55 -23.87 18.54
CA GLU A 282 39.51 -23.98 19.57
C GLU A 282 38.26 -23.16 19.23
N LEU A 283 38.42 -21.95 18.69
CA LEU A 283 37.30 -21.13 18.23
C LEU A 283 36.56 -21.76 17.05
N GLU A 284 37.28 -22.38 16.11
CA GLU A 284 36.69 -23.11 14.98
C GLU A 284 35.93 -24.35 15.42
N GLU A 285 36.48 -25.14 16.35
CA GLU A 285 35.81 -26.29 16.94
C GLU A 285 34.50 -25.88 17.66
N LYS A 286 34.55 -24.80 18.46
CA LYS A 286 33.34 -24.24 19.11
C LYS A 286 32.31 -23.78 18.07
N ARG A 287 32.73 -23.12 16.99
CA ARG A 287 31.82 -22.73 15.89
C ARG A 287 31.20 -23.95 15.21
N ALA A 288 31.99 -24.98 14.93
CA ALA A 288 31.51 -26.21 14.33
C ALA A 288 30.50 -26.93 15.23
N ALA A 289 30.73 -26.94 16.55
CA ALA A 289 29.79 -27.46 17.54
C ALA A 289 28.46 -26.69 17.51
N LEU A 290 28.49 -25.35 17.52
CA LEU A 290 27.26 -24.53 17.42
C LEU A 290 26.49 -24.76 16.11
N VAL A 291 27.19 -25.01 15.00
CA VAL A 291 26.54 -25.36 13.72
C VAL A 291 25.79 -26.69 13.83
N GLN A 292 26.40 -27.72 14.42
CA GLN A 292 25.73 -29.02 14.65
C GLN A 292 24.57 -28.89 15.62
N GLU A 293 24.73 -28.06 16.65
CA GLU A 293 23.69 -27.81 17.61
C GLU A 293 22.48 -27.11 16.98
N LYS A 294 22.69 -26.06 16.18
CA LYS A 294 21.63 -25.41 15.38
C LYS A 294 20.92 -26.39 14.45
N LYS A 295 21.66 -27.33 13.84
CA LYS A 295 21.06 -28.37 13.00
C LYS A 295 20.13 -29.28 13.81
N THR A 296 20.56 -29.69 15.00
CA THR A 296 19.75 -30.49 15.93
C THR A 296 18.52 -29.73 16.39
N LEU A 297 18.69 -28.48 16.81
CA LEU A 297 17.63 -27.58 17.21
C LEU A 297 16.58 -27.39 16.10
N ARG A 298 17.02 -27.23 14.84
CA ARG A 298 16.13 -27.16 13.67
C ARG A 298 15.29 -28.41 13.51
N MET A 299 15.88 -29.60 13.65
CA MET A 299 15.14 -30.87 13.54
C MET A 299 14.09 -30.99 14.66
N VAL A 300 14.46 -30.74 15.91
CA VAL A 300 13.54 -30.81 17.06
C VAL A 300 12.41 -29.79 16.93
N THR A 301 12.74 -28.56 16.54
CA THR A 301 11.77 -27.49 16.29
C THR A 301 10.82 -27.86 15.15
N GLY A 302 11.35 -28.40 14.05
CA GLY A 302 10.54 -28.86 12.91
C GLY A 302 9.58 -29.99 13.28
N LEU A 303 10.00 -30.93 14.14
CA LEU A 303 9.12 -31.98 14.67
C LEU A 303 8.01 -31.40 15.55
N ALA A 304 8.32 -30.45 16.44
CA ALA A 304 7.31 -29.78 17.26
C ALA A 304 6.29 -28.98 16.42
N LEU A 305 6.72 -28.44 15.28
CA LEU A 305 5.86 -27.72 14.33
C LEU A 305 5.14 -28.60 13.31
N LEU A 306 5.31 -29.93 13.34
CA LEU A 306 4.74 -30.81 12.31
C LEU A 306 3.23 -30.60 12.08
N PRO A 307 2.37 -30.43 13.12
CA PRO A 307 0.94 -30.16 12.89
C PRO A 307 0.70 -28.85 12.12
N VAL A 308 1.48 -27.80 12.42
CA VAL A 308 1.39 -26.50 11.73
C VAL A 308 1.87 -26.61 10.29
N ILE A 309 3.01 -27.27 10.07
CA ILE A 309 3.55 -27.52 8.72
C ILE A 309 2.55 -28.32 7.89
N TRP A 310 1.97 -29.37 8.45
CA TRP A 310 0.97 -30.19 7.78
C TRP A 310 -0.26 -29.37 7.36
N ARG A 311 -0.73 -28.46 8.22
CA ARG A 311 -1.85 -27.58 7.88
C ARG A 311 -1.54 -26.67 6.68
N VAL A 312 -0.32 -26.15 6.59
CA VAL A 312 0.14 -25.35 5.44
C VAL A 312 0.27 -26.22 4.19
N VAL A 313 0.73 -27.47 4.30
CA VAL A 313 0.79 -28.43 3.18
C VAL A 313 -0.61 -28.68 2.61
N VAL A 314 -1.58 -28.98 3.49
CA VAL A 314 -2.98 -29.20 3.10
C VAL A 314 -3.55 -27.95 2.43
N ALA A 315 -3.37 -26.77 3.03
CA ALA A 315 -3.86 -25.51 2.46
C ALA A 315 -3.26 -25.22 1.07
N ARG A 316 -1.96 -25.51 0.88
CA ARG A 316 -1.30 -25.40 -0.43
C ARG A 316 -1.89 -26.40 -1.43
N GLN A 317 -2.10 -27.65 -1.02
CA GLN A 317 -2.65 -28.70 -1.88
C GLN A 317 -4.09 -28.36 -2.31
N GLU A 318 -4.96 -27.98 -1.38
CA GLU A 318 -6.32 -27.52 -1.67
C GLU A 318 -6.32 -26.34 -2.63
N PHE A 319 -5.42 -25.36 -2.41
CA PHE A 319 -5.28 -24.21 -3.29
C PHE A 319 -4.88 -24.59 -4.71
N LEU A 320 -3.91 -25.50 -4.87
CA LEU A 320 -3.45 -25.95 -6.19
C LEU A 320 -4.48 -26.83 -6.90
N GLN A 321 -5.23 -27.65 -6.16
CA GLN A 321 -6.35 -28.41 -6.72
C GLN A 321 -7.46 -27.50 -7.23
N ALA A 322 -7.78 -26.42 -6.50
CA ALA A 322 -8.75 -25.42 -6.93
C ALA A 322 -8.23 -24.51 -8.07
N ASN A 323 -6.91 -24.50 -8.33
CA ASN A 323 -6.28 -23.63 -9.31
C ASN A 323 -5.22 -24.42 -10.12
N PRO A 324 -5.65 -25.39 -10.94
CA PRO A 324 -4.74 -26.23 -11.70
C PRO A 324 -3.86 -25.40 -12.63
N GLY A 325 -2.58 -25.78 -12.74
CA GLY A 325 -1.61 -25.10 -13.61
C GLY A 325 -0.96 -23.86 -13.03
N VAL A 326 -1.44 -23.32 -11.89
CA VAL A 326 -0.85 -22.12 -11.26
C VAL A 326 0.62 -22.32 -10.86
N GLU A 327 1.02 -23.54 -10.47
CA GLU A 327 2.42 -23.83 -10.12
C GLU A 327 3.36 -23.90 -11.32
N ASN A 328 2.82 -24.07 -12.53
CA ASN A 328 3.57 -24.15 -13.78
C ASN A 328 3.58 -22.82 -14.53
N LEU A 329 2.98 -21.78 -13.96
CA LEU A 329 3.01 -20.45 -14.55
C LEU A 329 4.44 -19.89 -14.52
N PRO A 330 4.85 -19.11 -15.54
CA PRO A 330 6.08 -18.34 -15.47
C PRO A 330 6.09 -17.38 -14.28
N GLU A 331 7.26 -16.84 -13.95
CA GLU A 331 7.37 -15.84 -12.89
C GLU A 331 6.44 -14.64 -13.16
N PRO A 332 5.81 -14.05 -12.13
CA PRO A 332 4.88 -12.94 -12.31
C PRO A 332 5.40 -11.77 -13.14
N GLU A 333 6.70 -11.44 -13.01
CA GLU A 333 7.32 -10.37 -13.83
C GLU A 333 7.43 -10.76 -15.31
N GLU A 334 7.61 -12.04 -15.62
CA GLU A 334 7.62 -12.55 -16.99
C GLU A 334 6.22 -12.49 -17.59
N ILE A 335 5.20 -12.93 -16.86
CA ILE A 335 3.80 -12.85 -17.30
C ILE A 335 3.41 -11.39 -17.61
N ALA A 336 3.73 -10.46 -16.70
CA ALA A 336 3.42 -9.05 -16.89
C ALA A 336 4.15 -8.45 -18.10
N ARG A 337 5.43 -8.79 -18.30
CA ARG A 337 6.21 -8.36 -19.48
C ARG A 337 5.63 -8.91 -20.78
N ASN A 338 5.31 -10.19 -20.82
CA ASN A 338 4.77 -10.84 -22.02
C ASN A 338 3.36 -10.35 -22.35
N ALA A 339 2.49 -10.15 -21.36
CA ALA A 339 1.18 -9.53 -21.55
C ALA A 339 1.31 -8.11 -22.14
N ALA A 340 2.23 -7.30 -21.62
CA ALA A 340 2.47 -5.96 -22.16
C ALA A 340 3.06 -6.00 -23.60
N SER A 341 3.96 -6.94 -23.87
CA SER A 341 4.58 -7.12 -25.19
C SER A 341 3.58 -7.57 -26.26
N THR A 342 2.80 -8.61 -25.97
CA THR A 342 1.79 -9.15 -26.88
C THR A 342 0.65 -8.17 -27.13
N GLN A 343 0.22 -7.43 -26.11
CA GLN A 343 -0.75 -6.34 -26.29
C GLN A 343 -0.23 -5.26 -27.25
N LYS A 344 1.04 -4.87 -27.15
CA LYS A 344 1.66 -3.92 -28.08
C LYS A 344 1.75 -4.51 -29.50
N ALA A 345 2.08 -5.78 -29.63
CA ALA A 345 2.12 -6.47 -30.92
C ALA A 345 0.73 -6.50 -31.58
N ALA A 346 -0.33 -6.85 -30.84
CA ALA A 346 -1.71 -6.84 -31.33
C ALA A 346 -2.14 -5.43 -31.79
N GLN A 347 -1.77 -4.39 -31.04
CA GLN A 347 -2.01 -2.99 -31.44
C GLN A 347 -1.27 -2.61 -32.73
N ALA A 348 -0.02 -3.06 -32.90
CA ALA A 348 0.74 -2.85 -34.13
C ALA A 348 0.07 -3.54 -35.32
N ARG A 349 -0.31 -4.82 -35.18
CA ARG A 349 -1.02 -5.57 -36.22
C ARG A 349 -2.38 -4.97 -36.57
N SER A 350 -3.09 -4.39 -35.60
CA SER A 350 -4.35 -3.69 -35.86
C SER A 350 -4.13 -2.47 -36.76
N ARG A 351 -3.03 -1.74 -36.58
CA ARG A 351 -2.66 -0.61 -37.46
C ARG A 351 -2.30 -1.10 -38.86
N ASP A 352 -1.60 -2.23 -38.99
CA ASP A 352 -1.25 -2.82 -40.28
C ASP A 352 -2.50 -3.28 -41.05
N ALA A 353 -3.43 -3.98 -40.39
CA ALA A 353 -4.71 -4.37 -40.97
C ALA A 353 -5.52 -3.15 -41.45
N ASN A 354 -5.55 -2.08 -40.65
CA ASN A 354 -6.20 -0.83 -41.05
C ASN A 354 -5.52 -0.15 -42.26
N ARG A 355 -4.19 -0.22 -42.37
CA ARG A 355 -3.45 0.28 -43.54
C ARG A 355 -3.76 -0.54 -44.78
N ALA A 356 -3.77 -1.87 -44.66
CA ALA A 356 -4.11 -2.78 -45.76
C ALA A 356 -5.55 -2.58 -46.24
N GLN A 357 -6.50 -2.39 -45.32
CA GLN A 357 -7.90 -2.09 -45.63
C GLN A 357 -8.03 -0.80 -46.46
N ARG A 358 -7.34 0.27 -46.06
CA ARG A 358 -7.31 1.54 -46.82
C ARG A 358 -6.67 1.38 -48.20
N ALA A 359 -5.63 0.55 -48.31
CA ALA A 359 -4.99 0.27 -49.59
C ALA A 359 -5.94 -0.49 -50.54
N PHE A 360 -6.67 -1.48 -50.03
CA PHE A 360 -7.70 -2.22 -50.77
C PHE A 360 -8.83 -1.30 -51.25
N GLU A 361 -9.35 -0.44 -50.38
CA GLU A 361 -10.37 0.56 -50.76
C GLU A 361 -9.87 1.49 -51.87
N LYS A 362 -8.61 1.94 -51.80
CA LYS A 362 -7.98 2.77 -52.84
C LYS A 362 -7.83 2.02 -54.17
N ALA A 363 -7.43 0.74 -54.14
CA ALA A 363 -7.32 -0.11 -55.32
C ALA A 363 -8.69 -0.28 -56.00
N ASN A 364 -9.76 -0.55 -55.22
CA ASN A 364 -11.13 -0.66 -55.74
C ASN A 364 -11.64 0.64 -56.38
N ARG A 365 -11.33 1.80 -55.81
CA ARG A 365 -11.65 3.09 -56.43
C ARG A 365 -10.93 3.27 -57.77
N THR A 366 -9.68 2.81 -57.86
CA THR A 366 -8.89 2.86 -59.08
C THR A 366 -9.46 1.94 -60.15
N LEU A 367 -9.83 0.71 -59.78
CA LEU A 367 -10.50 -0.25 -60.64
C LEU A 367 -11.81 0.31 -61.22
N THR A 368 -12.64 0.91 -60.36
CA THR A 368 -13.90 1.55 -60.78
C THR A 368 -13.66 2.68 -61.79
N SER A 369 -12.63 3.51 -61.56
CA SER A 369 -12.26 4.60 -62.46
C SER A 369 -11.73 4.07 -63.81
N ALA A 370 -10.90 3.02 -63.79
CA ALA A 370 -10.36 2.38 -64.99
C ALA A 370 -11.46 1.72 -65.84
N SER A 371 -12.42 1.04 -65.19
CA SER A 371 -13.59 0.46 -65.85
C SER A 371 -14.43 1.52 -66.58
N LYS A 372 -14.74 2.64 -65.90
CA LYS A 372 -15.45 3.78 -66.53
C LYS A 372 -14.65 4.39 -67.68
N ALA A 373 -13.32 4.45 -67.57
CA ALA A 373 -12.47 4.97 -68.64
C ALA A 373 -12.49 4.04 -69.87
N LEU A 374 -12.49 2.73 -69.67
CA LEU A 374 -12.61 1.74 -70.74
C LEU A 374 -13.97 1.84 -71.43
N GLU A 375 -15.07 1.95 -70.66
CA GLU A 375 -16.42 2.12 -71.20
C GLU A 375 -16.51 3.37 -72.10
N ARG A 376 -15.99 4.51 -71.63
CA ARG A 376 -15.94 5.76 -72.42
C ARG A 376 -15.09 5.62 -73.69
N ALA A 377 -13.94 4.96 -73.60
CA ALA A 377 -13.05 4.76 -74.75
C ALA A 377 -13.67 3.82 -75.80
N THR A 378 -14.37 2.77 -75.37
CA THR A 378 -15.13 1.88 -76.24
C THR A 378 -16.25 2.63 -76.96
N LYS A 379 -17.04 3.44 -76.24
CA LYS A 379 -18.08 4.28 -76.86
C LYS A 379 -17.49 5.27 -77.87
N ALA A 380 -16.39 5.93 -77.53
CA ALA A 380 -15.71 6.87 -78.43
C ALA A 380 -15.20 6.19 -79.72
N LYS A 381 -14.73 4.94 -79.63
CA LYS A 381 -14.36 4.12 -80.78
C LYS A 381 -15.56 3.84 -81.68
N GLU A 382 -16.68 3.41 -81.11
CA GLU A 382 -17.92 3.16 -81.86
C GLU A 382 -18.42 4.42 -82.57
N ASP A 383 -18.41 5.56 -81.88
CA ASP A 383 -18.79 6.86 -82.46
C ASP A 383 -17.85 7.27 -83.61
N ALA A 384 -16.54 7.07 -83.45
CA ALA A 384 -15.56 7.34 -84.50
C ALA A 384 -15.73 6.40 -85.72
N ALA A 385 -16.07 5.12 -85.48
CA ALA A 385 -16.35 4.16 -86.54
C ALA A 385 -17.63 4.53 -87.33
N ARG A 386 -18.69 4.93 -86.62
CA ARG A 386 -19.92 5.49 -87.24
C ARG A 386 -19.62 6.73 -88.07
N ALA A 387 -18.82 7.66 -87.54
CA ALA A 387 -18.43 8.87 -88.27
C ALA A 387 -17.62 8.58 -89.54
N LEU A 388 -16.74 7.57 -89.50
CA LEU A 388 -15.99 7.12 -90.67
C LEU A 388 -16.91 6.50 -91.74
N ALA A 389 -17.88 5.68 -91.35
CA ALA A 389 -18.85 5.09 -92.27
C ALA A 389 -19.72 6.13 -92.99
N ASN A 390 -20.00 7.26 -92.33
CA ASN A 390 -20.83 8.34 -92.84
C ASN A 390 -20.04 9.46 -93.57
N ALA A 391 -18.74 9.28 -93.82
CA ALA A 391 -17.92 10.32 -94.42
C ALA A 391 -18.16 10.44 -95.94
N GLY A 392 -18.91 11.46 -96.36
CA GLY A 392 -19.28 11.69 -97.78
C GLY A 392 -18.18 12.23 -98.70
N ASN A 393 -16.95 12.48 -98.20
CA ASN A 393 -15.79 12.85 -99.03
C ASN A 393 -14.46 12.39 -98.42
N GLU A 394 -13.40 12.36 -99.23
CA GLU A 394 -12.07 11.85 -98.84
C GLU A 394 -11.45 12.60 -97.66
N ARG A 395 -11.58 13.93 -97.58
CA ARG A 395 -11.02 14.72 -96.47
C ARG A 395 -11.67 14.35 -95.13
N LEU A 396 -13.00 14.20 -95.11
CA LEU A 396 -13.74 13.75 -93.93
C LEU A 396 -13.41 12.30 -93.57
N ALA A 397 -13.22 11.43 -94.57
CA ALA A 397 -12.82 10.04 -94.34
C ALA A 397 -11.43 9.94 -93.70
N ALA A 398 -10.44 10.70 -94.18
CA ALA A 398 -9.09 10.74 -93.62
C ALA A 398 -9.07 11.26 -92.16
N ARG A 399 -9.84 12.32 -91.86
CA ARG A 399 -9.98 12.85 -90.48
C ARG A 399 -10.67 11.84 -89.55
N SER A 400 -11.69 11.15 -90.05
CA SER A 400 -12.43 10.15 -89.29
C SER A 400 -11.59 8.90 -89.02
N ARG A 401 -10.71 8.48 -89.95
CA ARG A 401 -9.71 7.42 -89.70
C ARG A 401 -8.77 7.79 -88.55
N ARG A 402 -8.18 8.98 -88.57
CA ARG A 402 -7.30 9.43 -87.46
C ARG A 402 -8.01 9.44 -86.10
N ARG A 403 -9.29 9.86 -86.07
CA ARG A 403 -10.11 9.81 -84.84
C ARG A 403 -10.36 8.38 -84.38
N LEU A 404 -10.62 7.46 -85.31
CA LEU A 404 -10.78 6.04 -85.00
C LEU A 404 -9.49 5.44 -84.44
N ASP A 405 -8.34 5.72 -85.05
CA ASP A 405 -7.03 5.25 -84.57
C ASP A 405 -6.71 5.78 -83.17
N GLN A 406 -7.01 7.07 -82.92
CA GLN A 406 -6.87 7.69 -81.59
C GLN A 406 -7.80 7.05 -80.55
N ALA A 407 -9.05 6.76 -80.93
CA ALA A 407 -10.02 6.11 -80.05
C ALA A 407 -9.61 4.66 -79.74
N GLU A 408 -9.10 3.92 -80.73
CA GLU A 408 -8.57 2.56 -80.51
C GLU A 408 -7.34 2.57 -79.60
N ALA A 409 -6.40 3.49 -79.81
CA ALA A 409 -5.24 3.65 -78.93
C ALA A 409 -5.67 4.02 -77.50
N ALA A 410 -6.68 4.88 -77.34
CA ALA A 410 -7.25 5.21 -76.03
C ALA A 410 -7.91 3.99 -75.37
N ARG A 411 -8.62 3.16 -76.13
CA ARG A 411 -9.23 1.91 -75.64
C ARG A 411 -8.18 0.92 -75.15
N VAL A 412 -7.11 0.70 -75.92
CA VAL A 412 -5.99 -0.19 -75.52
C VAL A 412 -5.34 0.31 -74.22
N ARG A 413 -5.06 1.61 -74.11
CA ARG A 413 -4.51 2.21 -72.87
C ARG A 413 -5.46 2.06 -71.68
N ALA A 414 -6.77 2.22 -71.90
CA ALA A 414 -7.77 2.04 -70.86
C ALA A 414 -7.86 0.56 -70.41
N GLN A 415 -7.74 -0.39 -71.35
CA GLN A 415 -7.71 -1.82 -71.05
C GLN A 415 -6.47 -2.21 -70.23
N GLN A 416 -5.29 -1.70 -70.59
CA GLN A 416 -4.07 -1.90 -69.80
C GLN A 416 -4.19 -1.33 -68.38
N LYS A 417 -4.79 -0.14 -68.24
CA LYS A 417 -5.07 0.46 -66.92
C LYS A 417 -6.06 -0.36 -66.10
N LEU A 418 -7.05 -0.97 -66.75
CA LEU A 418 -8.00 -1.86 -66.08
C LEU A 418 -7.29 -3.10 -65.54
N GLN A 419 -6.50 -3.78 -66.37
CA GLN A 419 -5.74 -4.95 -65.96
C GLN A 419 -4.79 -4.64 -64.79
N ALA A 420 -4.03 -3.54 -64.88
CA ALA A 420 -3.16 -3.11 -63.78
C ALA A 420 -3.95 -2.79 -62.49
N ALA A 421 -5.17 -2.28 -62.61
CA ALA A 421 -6.04 -2.03 -61.46
C ALA A 421 -6.61 -3.33 -60.86
N GLU A 422 -6.93 -4.34 -61.68
CA GLU A 422 -7.36 -5.67 -61.24
C GLU A 422 -6.23 -6.37 -60.46
N GLU A 423 -5.01 -6.33 -60.99
CA GLU A 423 -3.81 -6.85 -60.31
C GLU A 423 -3.55 -6.13 -58.98
N ALA A 424 -3.71 -4.80 -58.94
CA ALA A 424 -3.58 -4.02 -57.72
C ALA A 424 -4.65 -4.37 -56.67
N VAL A 425 -5.89 -4.64 -57.08
CA VAL A 425 -6.95 -5.10 -56.18
C VAL A 425 -6.63 -6.48 -55.63
N ALA A 426 -6.22 -7.42 -56.47
CA ALA A 426 -5.83 -8.77 -56.04
C ALA A 426 -4.67 -8.73 -55.03
N SER A 427 -3.63 -7.93 -55.31
CA SER A 427 -2.50 -7.73 -54.40
C SER A 427 -2.93 -7.10 -53.07
N ALA A 428 -3.77 -6.07 -53.10
CA ALA A 428 -4.26 -5.42 -51.88
C ALA A 428 -5.19 -6.33 -51.05
N GLN A 429 -5.99 -7.16 -51.70
CA GLN A 429 -6.84 -8.16 -51.03
C GLN A 429 -6.00 -9.25 -50.35
N ALA A 430 -4.94 -9.72 -51.01
CA ALA A 430 -4.00 -10.67 -50.41
C ALA A 430 -3.31 -10.08 -49.16
N ALA A 431 -2.80 -8.85 -49.26
CA ALA A 431 -2.17 -8.15 -48.14
C ALA A 431 -3.15 -7.88 -46.98
N LEU A 432 -4.41 -7.56 -47.28
CA LEU A 432 -5.46 -7.41 -46.26
C LEU A 432 -5.72 -8.73 -45.53
N THR A 433 -5.82 -9.83 -46.29
CA THR A 433 -6.06 -11.17 -45.73
C THR A 433 -4.92 -11.60 -44.80
N GLU A 434 -3.68 -11.41 -45.24
CA GLU A 434 -2.48 -11.70 -44.43
C GLU A 434 -2.44 -10.84 -43.15
N ALA A 435 -2.71 -9.53 -43.27
CA ALA A 435 -2.73 -8.62 -42.12
C ALA A 435 -3.84 -8.97 -41.12
N GLN A 436 -5.01 -9.43 -41.59
CA GLN A 436 -6.10 -9.89 -40.74
C GLN A 436 -5.75 -11.18 -40.01
N GLN A 437 -5.15 -12.16 -40.68
CA GLN A 437 -4.68 -13.40 -40.04
C GLN A 437 -3.60 -13.12 -38.98
N ALA A 438 -2.65 -12.24 -39.28
CA ALA A 438 -1.61 -11.83 -38.33
C ALA A 438 -2.19 -11.08 -37.12
N LEU A 439 -3.23 -10.26 -37.33
CA LEU A 439 -3.95 -9.60 -36.25
C LEU A 439 -4.68 -10.61 -35.36
N GLU A 440 -5.40 -11.56 -35.96
CA GLU A 440 -6.14 -12.58 -35.22
C GLU A 440 -5.20 -13.41 -34.33
N LEU A 441 -4.06 -13.85 -34.86
CA LEU A 441 -3.04 -14.58 -34.10
C LEU A 441 -2.51 -13.73 -32.92
N ALA A 442 -2.15 -12.48 -33.18
CA ALA A 442 -1.64 -11.59 -32.14
C ALA A 442 -2.69 -11.28 -31.06
N GLN A 443 -3.98 -11.20 -31.42
CA GLN A 443 -5.07 -11.03 -30.47
C GLN A 443 -5.26 -12.28 -29.60
N ARG A 444 -5.20 -13.48 -30.19
CA ARG A 444 -5.27 -14.75 -29.43
C ARG A 444 -4.13 -14.85 -28.42
N GLU A 445 -2.89 -14.55 -28.84
CA GLU A 445 -1.74 -14.53 -27.92
C GLU A 445 -1.92 -13.48 -26.80
N ALA A 446 -2.40 -12.27 -27.14
CA ALA A 446 -2.63 -11.23 -26.15
C ALA A 446 -3.71 -11.62 -25.12
N GLU A 447 -4.80 -12.25 -25.56
CA GLU A 447 -5.83 -12.76 -24.65
C GLU A 447 -5.30 -13.93 -23.79
N GLU A 448 -4.50 -14.85 -24.32
CA GLU A 448 -3.85 -15.91 -23.53
C GLU A 448 -2.99 -15.32 -22.40
N TRP A 449 -2.15 -14.32 -22.70
CA TRP A 449 -1.32 -13.68 -21.68
C TRP A 449 -2.10 -12.83 -20.69
N LYS A 450 -3.24 -12.26 -21.11
CA LYS A 450 -4.17 -11.55 -20.22
C LYS A 450 -4.84 -12.52 -19.25
N GLU A 451 -5.26 -13.70 -19.71
CA GLU A 451 -5.77 -14.76 -18.84
C GLU A 451 -4.71 -15.22 -17.84
N LYS A 452 -3.46 -15.45 -18.28
CA LYS A 452 -2.33 -15.76 -17.37
C LYS A 452 -2.06 -14.63 -16.38
N SER A 453 -2.16 -13.37 -16.82
CA SER A 453 -1.98 -12.18 -15.97
C SER A 453 -3.03 -12.13 -14.84
N ALA A 454 -4.28 -12.52 -15.13
CA ALA A 454 -5.32 -12.65 -14.11
C ALA A 454 -5.00 -13.73 -13.05
N LEU A 455 -4.11 -14.68 -13.35
CA LEU A 455 -3.64 -15.70 -12.41
C LEU A 455 -2.42 -15.26 -11.59
N ILE A 456 -1.81 -14.10 -11.85
CA ILE A 456 -0.64 -13.60 -11.10
C ILE A 456 -0.88 -13.58 -9.57
N PRO A 457 -2.00 -13.06 -9.03
CA PRO A 457 -2.24 -13.08 -7.60
C PRO A 457 -2.24 -14.50 -7.01
N LYS A 458 -2.78 -15.46 -7.77
CA LYS A 458 -2.83 -16.88 -7.40
C LYS A 458 -1.44 -17.51 -7.42
N ALA A 459 -0.62 -17.22 -8.44
CA ALA A 459 0.77 -17.66 -8.53
C ALA A 459 1.62 -17.13 -7.37
N LYS A 460 1.48 -15.82 -7.06
CA LYS A 460 2.13 -15.20 -5.91
C LYS A 460 1.73 -15.88 -4.61
N TRP A 461 0.45 -16.18 -4.42
CA TRP A 461 0.00 -16.90 -3.24
C TRP A 461 0.58 -18.32 -3.13
N ALA A 462 0.57 -19.10 -4.21
CA ALA A 462 1.18 -20.43 -4.21
C ALA A 462 2.69 -20.38 -3.89
N GLY A 463 3.40 -19.39 -4.44
CA GLY A 463 4.82 -19.13 -4.14
C GLY A 463 5.04 -18.76 -2.68
N ARG A 464 4.18 -17.89 -2.12
CA ARG A 464 4.21 -17.53 -0.69
C ARG A 464 3.98 -18.72 0.23
N LEU A 465 3.01 -19.59 -0.06
CA LEU A 465 2.79 -20.83 0.70
C LEU A 465 4.00 -21.78 0.66
N LYS A 466 4.64 -21.91 -0.51
CA LYS A 466 5.89 -22.67 -0.64
C LYS A 466 7.01 -22.05 0.22
N HIS A 467 7.15 -20.74 0.20
CA HIS A 467 8.15 -20.04 1.01
C HIS A 467 7.86 -20.14 2.53
N LEU A 468 6.59 -20.08 2.93
CA LEU A 468 6.16 -20.29 4.31
C LEU A 468 6.53 -21.70 4.79
N LEU A 469 6.29 -22.74 3.99
CA LEU A 469 6.70 -24.12 4.32
C LEU A 469 8.21 -24.23 4.57
N VAL A 470 9.02 -23.64 3.68
CA VAL A 470 10.48 -23.63 3.85
C VAL A 470 10.87 -22.87 5.12
N SER A 471 10.25 -21.73 5.40
CA SER A 471 10.54 -20.91 6.58
C SER A 471 10.20 -21.66 7.87
N LEU A 472 9.02 -22.28 7.96
CA LEU A 472 8.62 -23.07 9.13
C LEU A 472 9.55 -24.25 9.40
N ALA A 473 10.11 -24.85 8.35
CA ALA A 473 11.01 -25.98 8.49
C ALA A 473 12.45 -25.56 8.81
N MET A 474 12.95 -24.47 8.23
CA MET A 474 14.39 -24.19 8.15
C MET A 474 14.85 -22.92 8.87
N ASP A 475 13.96 -21.93 9.05
CA ASP A 475 14.29 -20.59 9.55
C ASP A 475 14.00 -20.49 11.06
N LEU A 476 15.04 -20.72 11.88
CA LEU A 476 14.96 -20.63 13.35
C LEU A 476 14.66 -19.21 13.84
N ASP A 477 15.13 -18.18 13.15
CA ASP A 477 14.83 -16.80 13.53
C ASP A 477 13.32 -16.54 13.35
N PHE A 478 12.74 -16.94 12.21
CA PHE A 478 11.29 -16.83 11.99
C PHE A 478 10.47 -17.63 13.02
N VAL A 479 10.90 -18.85 13.34
CA VAL A 479 10.11 -19.74 14.20
C VAL A 479 10.25 -19.41 15.69
N LEU A 480 11.47 -19.16 16.19
CA LEU A 480 11.74 -19.08 17.62
C LEU A 480 11.93 -17.65 18.12
N ARG A 481 12.48 -16.75 17.31
CA ARG A 481 12.92 -15.42 17.76
C ARG A 481 12.06 -14.26 17.30
N GLY A 482 11.63 -14.29 16.04
CA GLY A 482 11.00 -13.16 15.36
C GLY A 482 11.97 -12.00 15.17
N LYS A 483 11.45 -10.86 14.70
CA LYS A 483 12.24 -9.63 14.57
C LYS A 483 12.33 -8.90 15.90
N ARG A 484 11.19 -8.76 16.60
CA ARG A 484 11.02 -8.23 17.96
C ARG A 484 9.76 -8.82 18.56
N ASP A 485 9.68 -8.92 19.89
CA ASP A 485 8.47 -9.44 20.56
C ASP A 485 7.19 -8.66 20.20
N VAL A 486 7.32 -7.36 19.92
CA VAL A 486 6.20 -6.46 19.57
C VAL A 486 6.01 -6.26 18.06
N GLN A 487 7.00 -6.64 17.23
CA GLN A 487 6.97 -6.44 15.78
C GLN A 487 7.48 -7.70 15.09
N ASP A 488 6.61 -8.33 14.29
CA ASP A 488 6.86 -9.61 13.64
C ASP A 488 7.39 -10.66 14.65
N PRO A 489 6.55 -11.03 15.64
CA PRO A 489 6.93 -12.00 16.66
C PRO A 489 7.20 -13.36 16.03
N SER A 490 7.88 -14.23 16.78
CA SER A 490 8.14 -15.59 16.34
C SER A 490 6.86 -16.43 16.25
N ILE A 491 6.88 -17.49 15.43
CA ILE A 491 5.78 -18.46 15.38
C ILE A 491 5.53 -19.09 16.75
N ALA A 492 6.59 -19.43 17.49
CA ALA A 492 6.46 -19.93 18.86
C ALA A 492 5.69 -18.97 19.76
N GLN A 493 5.97 -17.66 19.68
CA GLN A 493 5.26 -16.65 20.45
C GLN A 493 3.80 -16.51 20.00
N LEU A 494 3.50 -16.60 18.70
CA LEU A 494 2.13 -16.54 18.20
C LEU A 494 1.30 -17.76 18.59
N LEU A 495 1.91 -18.94 18.65
CA LEU A 495 1.25 -20.17 19.11
C LEU A 495 1.05 -20.17 20.63
N GLU A 496 1.93 -19.54 21.38
CA GLU A 496 1.78 -19.36 22.83
C GLU A 496 0.71 -18.31 23.17
N LYS A 497 0.80 -17.14 22.54
CA LYS A 497 0.08 -15.95 22.96
C LYS A 497 -1.04 -15.56 22.02
N GLY A 498 -1.12 -16.06 20.80
CA GLY A 498 -2.04 -15.53 19.79
C GLY A 498 -1.57 -14.18 19.21
N TYR A 499 -2.40 -13.58 18.35
CA TYR A 499 -2.12 -12.30 17.69
C TYR A 499 -3.07 -11.17 18.10
N PHE A 500 -4.21 -11.53 18.70
CA PHE A 500 -5.19 -10.58 19.22
C PHE A 500 -5.68 -11.08 20.57
N ASN A 501 -5.34 -10.36 21.63
CA ASN A 501 -5.52 -10.80 23.01
C ASN A 501 -6.30 -9.77 23.82
N PRO A 502 -7.61 -9.63 23.57
CA PRO A 502 -8.44 -8.85 24.45
C PRO A 502 -8.63 -9.55 25.80
N ASP A 503 -8.92 -8.74 26.80
CA ASP A 503 -9.23 -9.19 28.14
C ASP A 503 -10.59 -9.93 28.13
N VAL A 504 -10.63 -11.10 28.76
CA VAL A 504 -11.87 -11.89 28.89
C VAL A 504 -12.84 -11.21 29.88
N PRO A 505 -14.15 -11.13 29.58
CA PRO A 505 -15.13 -10.58 30.53
C PRO A 505 -15.07 -11.29 31.89
N GLY A 506 -14.96 -10.53 32.98
CA GLY A 506 -14.84 -11.04 34.34
C GLY A 506 -13.46 -11.63 34.72
N GLY A 507 -12.48 -11.59 33.80
CA GLY A 507 -11.11 -11.98 34.09
C GLY A 507 -10.37 -10.99 35.00
N LYS A 508 -9.21 -11.38 35.52
CA LYS A 508 -8.32 -10.51 36.31
C LYS A 508 -7.69 -9.37 35.50
N GLN A 509 -7.95 -9.32 34.18
CA GLN A 509 -7.36 -8.36 33.26
C GLN A 509 -8.23 -7.08 33.18
N LYS A 510 -7.65 -5.98 32.69
CA LYS A 510 -7.97 -4.59 33.08
C LYS A 510 -8.84 -3.84 32.04
N GLY A 511 -9.72 -4.52 31.30
CA GLY A 511 -10.70 -3.88 30.42
C GLY A 511 -10.26 -3.56 28.98
N TYR A 512 -9.21 -4.20 28.46
CA TYR A 512 -8.88 -4.11 27.03
C TYR A 512 -9.75 -5.08 26.21
N ASP A 513 -10.99 -4.73 25.94
CA ASP A 513 -11.98 -5.57 25.26
C ASP A 513 -12.82 -4.79 24.25
N GLU A 514 -13.83 -5.44 23.68
CA GLU A 514 -14.72 -4.84 22.68
C GLU A 514 -15.38 -3.54 23.18
N THR A 515 -15.81 -3.51 24.45
CA THR A 515 -16.51 -2.35 25.00
C THR A 515 -15.58 -1.14 25.01
N PHE A 516 -14.33 -1.35 25.44
CA PHE A 516 -13.30 -0.32 25.38
C PHE A 516 -13.01 0.14 23.94
N MET A 517 -12.85 -0.80 23.01
CA MET A 517 -12.51 -0.47 21.62
C MET A 517 -13.64 0.31 20.91
N LEU A 518 -14.90 -0.06 21.15
CA LEU A 518 -16.06 0.67 20.64
C LEU A 518 -16.13 2.09 21.22
N GLU A 519 -15.88 2.28 22.52
CA GLU A 519 -15.83 3.62 23.11
C GLU A 519 -14.70 4.46 22.53
N MET A 520 -13.53 3.86 22.25
CA MET A 520 -12.45 4.54 21.52
C MET A 520 -12.93 5.01 20.14
N ALA A 521 -13.59 4.14 19.37
CA ALA A 521 -14.15 4.48 18.06
C ALA A 521 -15.22 5.58 18.14
N HIS A 522 -16.14 5.49 19.10
CA HIS A 522 -17.19 6.50 19.33
C HIS A 522 -16.61 7.86 19.70
N ARG A 523 -15.38 7.93 20.22
CA ARG A 523 -14.66 9.19 20.52
C ARG A 523 -13.62 9.58 19.47
N GLY A 524 -13.65 8.96 18.29
CA GLY A 524 -12.86 9.37 17.14
C GLY A 524 -11.52 8.65 16.98
N PHE A 525 -11.21 7.66 17.82
CA PHE A 525 -9.99 6.86 17.67
C PHE A 525 -10.22 5.66 16.75
N THR A 526 -9.39 5.48 15.72
CA THR A 526 -9.35 4.24 14.92
C THR A 526 -8.27 3.32 15.48
N GLN A 527 -8.51 2.02 15.43
CA GLN A 527 -7.54 1.00 15.85
C GLN A 527 -6.60 0.64 14.70
N GLY A 528 -5.33 0.38 15.01
CA GLY A 528 -4.34 -0.12 14.04
C GLY A 528 -4.57 -1.57 13.60
N ALA A 529 -5.47 -2.29 14.29
CA ALA A 529 -5.93 -3.62 13.90
C ALA A 529 -6.66 -3.62 12.55
N GLU A 530 -7.13 -2.47 12.07
CA GLU A 530 -8.02 -2.33 10.90
C GLU A 530 -7.26 -2.04 9.59
N TRP A 531 -5.93 -2.23 9.58
CA TRP A 531 -5.05 -1.90 8.45
C TRP A 531 -4.95 -3.06 7.43
N GLU A 532 -4.28 -2.81 6.31
CA GLU A 532 -4.09 -3.82 5.25
C GLU A 532 -3.29 -5.03 5.77
N PRO A 533 -3.50 -6.24 5.24
CA PRO A 533 -2.67 -7.40 5.57
C PRO A 533 -1.17 -7.06 5.43
N GLY A 534 -0.39 -7.32 6.49
CA GLY A 534 1.02 -6.91 6.57
C GLY A 534 1.25 -5.51 7.16
N SER A 535 0.23 -4.94 7.80
CA SER A 535 0.35 -3.71 8.59
C SER A 535 -0.54 -3.72 9.83
N ILE A 536 -0.93 -4.89 10.33
CA ILE A 536 -1.86 -4.99 11.45
C ILE A 536 -1.13 -4.58 12.73
N ASP A 537 -1.61 -3.54 13.39
CA ASP A 537 -1.05 -3.02 14.64
C ASP A 537 -2.15 -2.96 15.72
N SER A 538 -2.50 -4.12 16.28
CA SER A 538 -3.71 -4.25 17.13
C SER A 538 -3.61 -3.47 18.45
N MET A 539 -2.40 -3.18 18.92
CA MET A 539 -2.16 -2.34 20.08
C MET A 539 -2.47 -0.86 19.83
N HIS A 540 -2.39 -0.39 18.59
CA HIS A 540 -2.35 1.02 18.26
C HIS A 540 -3.75 1.65 18.18
N PHE A 541 -3.88 2.87 18.70
CA PHE A 541 -5.04 3.75 18.50
C PHE A 541 -4.57 5.14 18.12
N GLN A 542 -5.26 5.77 17.17
CA GLN A 542 -4.97 7.15 16.75
C GLN A 542 -6.24 7.95 16.53
N LEU A 543 -6.21 9.23 16.91
CA LEU A 543 -7.34 10.14 16.72
C LEU A 543 -7.46 10.55 15.24
N VAL A 544 -8.51 10.09 14.56
CA VAL A 544 -8.67 10.23 13.11
C VAL A 544 -8.67 11.69 12.67
N GLU A 545 -9.49 12.54 13.31
CA GLU A 545 -9.64 13.95 12.94
C GLU A 545 -8.32 14.72 12.97
N SER A 546 -7.40 14.30 13.84
CA SER A 546 -6.09 14.93 13.98
C SER A 546 -5.02 14.37 13.04
N VAL A 547 -5.08 13.08 12.71
CA VAL A 547 -4.13 12.50 11.73
C VAL A 547 -4.40 13.03 10.31
N GLU A 548 -5.65 13.36 10.01
CA GLU A 548 -6.04 13.91 8.72
C GLU A 548 -5.54 15.34 8.49
N THR A 549 -5.31 16.13 9.55
CA THR A 549 -4.72 17.48 9.44
C THR A 549 -3.21 17.46 9.25
N LEU A 550 -2.54 16.33 9.52
CA LEU A 550 -1.10 16.19 9.31
C LEU A 550 -0.76 16.20 7.82
N GLN A 551 0.31 16.93 7.51
CA GLN A 551 0.83 17.03 6.16
C GLN A 551 1.83 15.91 5.85
N GLN A 552 1.94 15.58 4.57
CA GLN A 552 2.88 14.59 4.07
C GLN A 552 4.03 15.30 3.35
N PRO A 553 5.27 15.25 3.87
CA PRO A 553 6.41 15.90 3.21
C PRO A 553 6.71 15.28 1.85
N GLU A 554 7.13 16.09 0.86
CA GLU A 554 7.35 15.67 -0.54
C GLU A 554 8.44 14.58 -0.67
N GLU A 555 9.42 14.59 0.23
CA GLU A 555 10.57 13.66 0.21
C GLU A 555 10.13 12.21 0.39
N VAL A 556 9.03 11.98 1.11
CA VAL A 556 8.48 10.65 1.33
C VAL A 556 7.78 10.13 0.07
N ASP A 557 7.13 11.01 -0.69
CA ASP A 557 6.43 10.61 -1.91
C ASP A 557 7.39 10.25 -3.04
N LYS A 558 8.54 10.95 -3.12
CA LYS A 558 9.62 10.61 -4.08
C LYS A 558 10.21 9.21 -3.86
N ASN A 559 10.19 8.71 -2.61
CA ASN A 559 10.71 7.39 -2.27
C ASN A 559 9.70 6.25 -2.50
N LYS A 560 8.39 6.54 -2.60
CA LYS A 560 7.39 5.51 -2.93
C LYS A 560 7.52 4.98 -4.36
N GLY A 561 8.03 5.80 -5.28
CA GLY A 561 8.31 5.42 -6.69
C GLY A 561 9.62 4.65 -6.88
N LYS A 562 10.44 4.53 -5.84
CA LYS A 562 11.69 3.75 -5.82
C LYS A 562 11.57 2.58 -4.85
N LYS A 563 10.56 1.73 -5.01
CA LYS A 563 10.68 0.36 -4.50
C LYS A 563 11.47 -0.44 -5.54
N PRO A 564 12.51 -1.20 -5.14
CA PRO A 564 13.14 -2.17 -6.03
C PRO A 564 12.13 -3.21 -6.50
#